data_AF-F3FV65-F1
#
_entry.id   AF-F3FV65-F1
#
_cell.length_a   1.000
_cell.length_b   1.000
_cell.length_c   1.000
_cell.angle_alpha   90.00
_cell.angle_beta   90.00
_cell.angle_gamma   90.00
#
_symmetry.space_group_name_H-M   'P 1'
#
loop_
_entity.id
_entity.type
_entity.pdbx_description
1 polymer ?
#
loop_
_entity_poly.entity_id
_entity_poly.type
_entity_poly.pdbx_seq_one_letter_code
_entity_poly.pdbx_strand_id
1 'polypeptide(L)' 'MTNQIKTSPTRGPSDHSVRDQVVEAATQHFGHYGYEKTTVSDLAKAIGFSKAYIYKFFDSKQAIGEVICSNRLAMIMALV' A
#
# COMPACT_ATOMS: atom_id res chain seq x y z
N MET A 1 20.24 -41.81 1.64
CA MET A 1 20.87 -40.51 1.32
C MET A 1 19.81 -39.44 1.45
N THR A 2 19.95 -38.55 2.44
CA THR A 2 18.95 -37.55 2.85
C THR A 2 18.92 -36.39 1.87
N ASN A 3 17.74 -36.10 1.28
CA ASN A 3 17.54 -34.96 0.39
C ASN A 3 17.16 -33.73 1.23
N GLN A 4 18.13 -32.83 1.47
CA GLN A 4 17.87 -31.55 2.14
C GLN A 4 17.35 -30.53 1.13
N ILE A 5 16.03 -30.33 1.12
CA ILE A 5 15.41 -29.17 0.47
C ILE A 5 15.72 -27.95 1.34
N LYS A 6 16.74 -27.17 0.93
CA LYS A 6 16.96 -25.84 1.49
C LYS A 6 15.86 -24.93 0.95
N THR A 7 14.82 -24.68 1.75
CA THR A 7 13.89 -23.57 1.51
C THR A 7 14.65 -22.27 1.71
N SER A 8 15.13 -21.70 0.61
CA SER A 8 15.69 -20.35 0.56
C SER A 8 14.70 -19.35 1.15
N PRO A 9 15.14 -18.38 1.96
CA PRO A 9 14.25 -17.47 2.67
C PRO A 9 13.43 -16.65 1.68
N THR A 10 12.13 -16.59 1.95
CA THR A 10 11.11 -15.85 1.20
C THR A 10 11.59 -14.43 0.96
N ARG A 11 11.85 -14.09 -0.31
CA ARG A 11 12.10 -12.70 -0.72
C ARG A 11 10.88 -11.87 -0.32
N GLY A 12 11.08 -10.67 0.21
CA GLY A 12 9.98 -9.81 0.67
C GLY A 12 8.91 -9.56 -0.40
N PRO A 13 7.76 -8.97 -0.03
CA PRO A 13 6.67 -8.71 -0.96
C PRO A 13 7.19 -7.94 -2.18
N SER A 14 6.67 -8.29 -3.36
CA SER A 14 7.03 -7.60 -4.60
C SER A 14 6.71 -6.11 -4.49
N ASP A 15 7.47 -5.26 -5.19
CA ASP A 15 7.26 -3.80 -5.15
C ASP A 15 5.80 -3.41 -5.49
N HIS A 16 5.13 -4.18 -6.36
CA HIS A 16 3.71 -3.97 -6.67
C HIS A 16 2.79 -4.33 -5.49
N SER A 17 3.04 -5.45 -4.81
CA SER A 17 2.30 -5.85 -3.60
C SER A 17 2.45 -4.84 -2.46
N VAL A 18 3.60 -4.17 -2.36
CA VAL A 18 3.80 -3.09 -1.39
C VAL A 18 2.96 -1.87 -1.75
N ARG A 19 2.94 -1.45 -3.03
CA ARG A 19 2.08 -0.34 -3.48
C ARG A 19 0.62 -0.58 -3.11
N ASP A 20 0.13 -1.80 -3.33
CA ASP A 20 -1.25 -2.17 -3.07
C ASP A 20 -1.58 -2.11 -1.56
N GLN A 21 -0.67 -2.59 -0.70
CA GLN A 21 -0.82 -2.48 0.76
C GLN A 21 -0.89 -1.02 1.24
N VAL A 22 -0.10 -0.12 0.64
CA VAL A 22 -0.16 1.32 0.97
C VAL A 22 -1.50 1.92 0.56
N VAL A 23 -1.99 1.58 -0.64
CA VAL A 23 -3.27 2.08 -1.17
C VAL A 23 -4.44 1.56 -0.34
N GLU A 24 -4.40 0.29 0.07
CA GLU A 24 -5.42 -0.31 0.93
C GLU A 24 -5.45 0.35 2.31
N ALA A 25 -4.30 0.48 2.97
CA ALA A 25 -4.20 1.17 4.25
C ALA A 25 -4.70 2.61 4.16
N ALA A 26 -4.29 3.35 3.12
CA ALA A 26 -4.75 4.71 2.89
C ALA A 26 -6.26 4.79 2.67
N THR A 27 -6.84 3.85 1.92
CA THR A 27 -8.30 3.78 1.72
C THR A 27 -9.04 3.65 3.05
N GLN A 28 -8.58 2.75 3.92
CA GLN A 28 -9.20 2.54 5.23
C GLN A 28 -9.04 3.76 6.15
N HIS A 29 -7.83 4.31 6.23
CA HIS A 29 -7.55 5.45 7.09
C HIS A 29 -8.27 6.73 6.62
N PHE A 30 -8.28 7.02 5.33
CA PHE A 30 -9.01 8.17 4.80
C PHE A 30 -10.52 8.02 5.02
N GLY A 31 -11.07 6.82 4.89
CA GLY A 31 -12.48 6.54 5.18
C GLY A 31 -12.84 6.69 6.65
N HIS A 32 -11.97 6.25 7.56
CA HIS A 32 -12.26 6.25 9.00
C HIS A 32 -11.93 7.58 9.69
N TYR A 33 -10.78 8.19 9.37
CA TYR A 33 -10.29 9.40 10.05
C TYR A 33 -10.43 10.67 9.20
N GLY A 34 -10.64 10.53 7.90
CA GLY A 34 -10.61 11.63 6.94
C GLY A 34 -9.21 11.90 6.37
N TYR A 35 -9.18 12.50 5.18
CA TYR A 35 -7.93 12.77 4.45
C TYR A 35 -6.99 13.70 5.22
N GLU A 36 -7.49 14.83 5.74
CA GLU A 36 -6.67 15.83 6.44
C GLU A 36 -6.00 15.29 7.70
N LYS A 37 -6.72 14.47 8.48
CA LYS A 37 -6.23 13.92 9.74
C LYS A 37 -5.27 12.73 9.58
N THR A 38 -5.17 12.17 8.37
CA THR A 38 -4.30 11.03 8.09
C THR A 38 -2.96 11.50 7.55
N THR A 39 -1.85 11.02 8.11
CA THR A 39 -0.50 11.29 7.61
C THR A 39 0.14 10.04 7.00
N VAL A 40 1.14 10.22 6.13
CA VAL A 40 1.93 9.10 5.58
C VAL A 40 2.59 8.27 6.68
N SER A 41 2.91 8.89 7.82
CA SER A 41 3.48 8.21 8.98
C SER A 41 2.46 7.26 9.64
N ASP A 42 1.18 7.65 9.69
CA ASP A 42 0.13 6.81 10.27
C ASP A 42 -0.11 5.58 9.38
N LEU A 43 -0.14 5.79 8.07
CA LEU A 43 -0.23 4.71 7.09
C LEU A 43 0.94 3.74 7.21
N ALA A 44 2.16 4.25 7.30
CA ALA A 44 3.36 3.43 7.45
C ALA A 44 3.30 2.58 8.73
N LYS A 45 2.90 3.17 9.86
CA LYS A 45 2.71 2.45 11.13
C LYS A 45 1.66 1.35 11.03
N ALA A 46 0.54 1.63 10.36
CA ALA A 46 -0.58 0.68 10.24
C ALA A 46 -0.19 -0.62 9.51
N ILE A 47 0.75 -0.54 8.57
CA ILE A 47 1.23 -1.70 7.79
C ILE A 47 2.65 -2.15 8.17
N GLY A 48 3.21 -1.64 9.28
CA GLY A 48 4.53 -2.05 9.78
C GLY A 48 5.71 -1.60 8.91
N PHE A 49 5.57 -0.53 8.14
CA PHE A 49 6.64 0.05 7.32
C PHE A 49 7.21 1.33 7.93
N SER A 50 8.42 1.69 7.48
CA SER A 50 8.97 3.01 7.76
C SER A 50 8.35 4.04 6.79
N LYS A 51 8.23 5.28 7.26
CA LYS A 51 7.78 6.40 6.41
C LYS A 51 8.63 6.54 5.15
N ALA A 52 9.96 6.39 5.29
CA ALA A 52 10.90 6.44 4.18
C ALA A 52 10.66 5.32 3.15
N TYR A 53 10.25 4.13 3.61
CA TYR A 53 9.93 3.03 2.71
C TYR A 53 8.67 3.33 1.87
N ILE A 54 7.66 3.99 2.44
CA ILE A 54 6.48 4.44 1.68
C ILE A 54 6.87 5.41 0.57
N TYR A 55 7.78 6.35 0.86
CA TYR A 55 8.25 7.33 -0.13
C TYR A 55 9.07 6.72 -1.27
N LYS A 56 9.54 5.47 -1.17
CA LYS A 56 10.09 4.73 -2.33
C LYS A 56 9.02 4.49 -3.41
N PHE A 57 7.74 4.45 -3.03
CA PHE A 57 6.63 4.09 -3.90
C PHE A 57 5.70 5.26 -4.24
N PHE A 58 5.57 6.23 -3.36
CA PHE A 58 4.69 7.39 -3.54
C PHE A 58 5.38 8.68 -3.12
N ASP A 59 5.36 9.67 -4.00
CA ASP A 59 6.00 10.96 -3.75
C ASP A 59 5.29 11.79 -2.67
N SER A 60 3.99 11.54 -2.45
CA SER A 60 3.18 12.31 -1.50
C SER A 60 1.93 11.56 -1.03
N LYS A 61 1.28 12.09 0.02
CA LYS A 61 -0.08 11.65 0.44
C LYS A 61 -1.10 11.83 -0.68
N GLN A 62 -0.96 12.90 -1.47
CA GLN A 62 -1.84 13.19 -2.60
C GLN A 62 -1.71 12.12 -3.69
N ALA A 63 -0.49 11.71 -4.04
CA ALA A 63 -0.26 10.67 -5.03
C ALA A 63 -0.94 9.33 -4.65
N ILE A 64 -0.97 8.99 -3.36
CA ILE A 64 -1.72 7.84 -2.87
C ILE A 64 -3.22 8.04 -3.08
N GLY A 65 -3.74 9.23 -2.73
CA GLY A 65 -5.14 9.60 -2.94
C GLY A 65 -5.56 9.55 -4.42
N GLU A 66 -4.72 10.02 -5.33
CA GLU A 66 -4.97 9.97 -6.78
C GLU A 66 -5.11 8.54 -7.30
N VAL A 67 -4.28 7.61 -6.81
CA VAL A 67 -4.41 6.18 -7.14
C VAL A 67 -5.73 5.61 -6.61
N ILE A 68 -6.12 5.96 -5.37
CA ILE A 68 -7.42 5.54 -4.82
C ILE A 68 -8.56 6.04 -5.70
N CYS A 69 -8.56 7.33 -6.06
CA CYS A 69 -9.58 7.92 -6.92
C CYS A 69 -9.63 7.24 -8.30
N SER A 70 -8.46 7.00 -8.91
CA SER A 70 -8.35 6.32 -10.21
C SER A 70 -8.91 4.90 -10.14
N ASN A 71 -8.55 4.12 -9.11
CA ASN A 71 -9.07 2.76 -8.91
C ASN A 71 -10.59 2.75 -8.70
N ARG A 72 -11.12 3.70 -7.94
CA ARG A 72 -12.57 3.84 -7.71
C ARG A 72 -13.32 4.22 -8.98
N LEU A 73 -12.79 5.18 -9.74
CA LEU A 73 -13.35 5.59 -11.01
C LEU A 73 -13.39 4.42 -12.00
N ALA A 74 -12.28 3.68 -12.13
CA ALA A 74 -12.20 2.50 -13.00
C ALA A 74 -13.25 1.43 -12.62
N MET A 75 -13.46 1.17 -11.33
CA MET A 75 -14.50 0.25 -10.88
C MET A 75 -15.92 0.72 -11.25
N ILE A 76 -16.21 2.02 -11.13
CA ILE A 76 -17.52 2.57 -11.50
C ILE A 76 -17.73 2.48 -13.01
N MET A 77 -16.72 2.84 -13.81
CA MET A 77 -16.78 2.79 -15.27
C MET A 77 -16.93 1.38 -15.82
N ALA A 78 -16.45 0.35 -15.11
CA ALA A 78 -16.63 -1.04 -15.52
C ALA A 78 -18.05 -1.59 -15.29
N LEU A 79 -18.89 -0.87 -14.55
CA LEU A 79 -20.27 -1.26 -14.23
C LEU A 79 -21.32 -0.55 -15.10
N VAL A 80 -20.89 0.37 -15.98
CA VAL A 80 -21.72 1.12 -16.94
C VAL A 80 -21.43 0.64 -18.35
#